data_AF-A0A1V5M673-F1
#
_entry.id   AF-A0A1V5M673-F1
#
_cell.length_a   1.000
_cell.length_b   1.000
_cell.length_c   1.000
_cell.angle_alpha   90.00
_cell.angle_beta   90.00
_cell.angle_gamma   90.00
#
_symmetry.space_group_name_H-M   'P 1'
#
loop_
_entity.id
_entity.type
_entity.pdbx_description
1 polymer ?
#
loop_
_entity_poly.entity_id
_entity_poly.type
_entity_poly.pdbx_seq_one_letter_code
_entity_poly.pdbx_strand_id
1 'polypeptide(L)'
;MFAILLLVISNVFMTFAWYGHLKFKSAPLWEVILVSWLIAFLEYCFQVPANRLGSYQFTTAQLKVIQEVITLLVFSGFSVLYLKEQFKWNYLAAFVLIVGAVCLVFMDTKPPHILSSQTSEASSSQADLKHPQSD
;
A
#
# COMPACT_ATOMS: atom_id res chain seq x y z
N MET A 1 -6.94 4.44 10.19
CA MET A 1 -7.76 3.22 10.03
C MET A 1 -8.70 3.29 8.82
N PHE A 2 -9.41 4.40 8.59
CA PHE A 2 -10.32 4.56 7.45
C PHE A 2 -9.65 4.32 6.08
N ALA A 3 -8.41 4.79 5.88
CA ALA A 3 -7.65 4.56 4.65
C ALA A 3 -7.45 3.07 4.31
N ILE A 4 -7.18 2.23 5.32
CA ILE A 4 -6.96 0.79 5.12
C ILE A 4 -8.26 0.12 4.67
N LEU A 5 -9.40 0.47 5.29
CA LEU A 5 -10.70 -0.06 4.90
C LEU A 5 -11.04 0.30 3.44
N LEU A 6 -10.80 1.55 3.05
CA LEU A 6 -10.99 2.00 1.67
C LEU A 6 -10.07 1.24 0.70
N LEU A 7 -8.80 1.01 1.05
CA LEU A 7 -7.86 0.22 0.25
C LEU A 7 -8.30 -1.25 0.09
N VAL A 8 -8.89 -1.84 1.13
CA VAL A 8 -9.45 -3.19 1.05
C VAL A 8 -10.63 -3.23 0.09
N ILE A 9 -11.57 -2.29 0.22
CA ILE A 9 -12.74 -2.19 -0.68
C ILE A 9 -12.28 -1.99 -2.12
N SER A 10 -11.31 -1.09 -2.34
CA SER A 10 -10.69 -0.86 -3.64
C SER A 10 -10.12 -2.15 -4.25
N ASN A 11 -9.31 -2.87 -3.48
CA ASN A 11 -8.70 -4.11 -3.94
C ASN A 11 -9.72 -5.20 -4.30
N VAL A 12 -10.83 -5.27 -3.58
CA VAL A 12 -11.92 -6.20 -3.92
C VAL A 12 -12.47 -5.87 -5.31
N PHE A 13 -12.85 -4.61 -5.56
CA PHE A 13 -13.33 -4.19 -6.88
C PHE A 13 -12.30 -4.46 -7.97
N MET A 14 -11.02 -4.16 -7.72
CA MET A 14 -9.95 -4.41 -8.68
C MET A 14 -9.82 -5.91 -9.02
N THR A 15 -9.87 -6.77 -8.00
CA THR A 15 -9.79 -8.23 -8.18
C THR A 15 -10.96 -8.76 -9.01
N PHE A 16 -12.18 -8.24 -8.80
CA PHE A 16 -13.34 -8.58 -9.61
C PHE A 16 -13.22 -8.08 -11.05
N ALA A 17 -12.73 -6.86 -11.26
CA ALA A 17 -12.52 -6.32 -12.60
C ALA A 17 -11.51 -7.13 -13.42
N TRP A 18 -10.44 -7.63 -12.78
CA TRP A 18 -9.42 -8.44 -13.46
C TRP A 18 -9.81 -9.90 -13.64
N TYR A 19 -10.38 -10.53 -12.61
CA TYR A 19 -10.53 -11.99 -12.57
C TYR A 19 -11.97 -12.47 -12.48
N GLY A 20 -12.93 -11.60 -12.17
CA GLY A 20 -14.35 -11.95 -12.06
C GLY A 20 -14.90 -12.58 -13.35
N HIS A 21 -14.51 -12.03 -14.49
CA HIS A 21 -14.96 -12.52 -15.80
C HIS A 21 -14.42 -13.93 -16.13
N LEU A 22 -13.40 -14.44 -15.44
CA LEU A 22 -12.85 -15.79 -15.68
C LEU A 22 -13.87 -16.90 -15.39
N LYS A 23 -14.93 -16.61 -14.63
CA LYS A 23 -16.06 -17.51 -14.41
C LYS A 23 -17.04 -17.54 -15.59
N PHE A 24 -17.04 -16.51 -16.43
CA PHE A 24 -17.95 -16.31 -17.56
C PHE A 24 -17.17 -16.20 -18.87
N LYS A 25 -16.35 -17.22 -19.17
CA LYS A 25 -15.49 -17.24 -20.37
C LYS A 25 -16.25 -17.25 -21.69
N SER A 26 -17.55 -17.52 -21.68
CA SER A 26 -18.44 -17.49 -22.84
C SER A 26 -18.93 -16.07 -23.19
N ALA A 27 -18.70 -15.07 -22.32
CA ALA A 27 -19.07 -13.69 -22.59
C ALA A 27 -18.17 -13.06 -23.67
N PRO A 28 -18.71 -12.19 -24.55
CA PRO A 28 -17.91 -11.47 -25.54
C PRO A 28 -16.84 -10.59 -24.86
N LEU A 29 -15.62 -10.57 -25.43
CA LEU A 29 -14.51 -9.79 -24.87
C LEU A 29 -14.83 -8.30 -24.72
N TRP A 30 -15.58 -7.71 -25.64
CA TRP A 30 -15.93 -6.30 -25.59
C TRP A 30 -16.84 -5.96 -24.40
N GLU A 31 -17.80 -6.83 -24.06
CA GLU A 31 -18.67 -6.67 -22.90
C GLU A 31 -17.87 -6.78 -21.60
N VAL A 32 -16.99 -7.78 -21.53
CA VAL A 32 -16.10 -7.99 -20.37
C VAL A 32 -15.21 -6.77 -20.15
N ILE A 33 -14.60 -6.23 -21.21
CA ILE A 33 -13.75 -5.04 -21.12
C ILE A 33 -14.54 -3.83 -20.59
N LEU A 34 -15.75 -3.59 -21.12
CA LEU A 34 -16.58 -2.48 -20.66
C LEU A 34 -17.00 -2.62 -19.19
N VAL A 35 -17.43 -3.81 -18.78
CA VAL A 35 -17.82 -4.07 -17.39
C VAL A 35 -16.62 -3.94 -16.46
N SER A 36 -15.47 -4.52 -16.81
CA SER A 36 -14.23 -4.37 -16.03
C SER A 36 -13.80 -2.91 -15.90
N TRP A 37 -13.98 -2.11 -16.96
CA TRP A 37 -13.70 -0.68 -16.93
C TRP A 37 -14.64 0.08 -15.97
N LEU A 38 -15.94 -0.22 -15.99
CA LEU A 38 -16.91 0.38 -15.05
C LEU A 38 -16.60 0.01 -13.59
N ILE A 39 -16.20 -1.23 -13.34
CA ILE A 39 -15.79 -1.67 -12.00
C ILE A 39 -14.51 -0.95 -11.57
N ALA A 40 -13.52 -0.84 -12.45
CA ALA A 40 -12.28 -0.10 -12.17
C ALA A 40 -12.57 1.38 -11.88
N PHE A 41 -13.52 2.00 -12.57
CA PHE A 41 -13.91 3.38 -12.26
C PHE A 41 -14.41 3.53 -10.82
N LEU A 42 -15.27 2.62 -10.35
CA LEU A 42 -15.74 2.63 -8.96
C LEU A 42 -14.61 2.38 -7.96
N GLU A 43 -13.68 1.49 -8.28
CA GLU A 43 -12.46 1.25 -7.51
C GLU A 43 -11.68 2.55 -7.26
N TYR A 44 -11.45 3.34 -8.32
CA TYR A 44 -10.72 4.61 -8.21
C TYR A 44 -11.38 5.61 -7.26
N CYS A 45 -12.72 5.59 -7.14
CA CYS A 45 -13.44 6.43 -6.18
C CYS A 45 -13.09 6.12 -4.72
N PHE A 46 -12.60 4.91 -4.42
CA PHE A 46 -12.12 4.53 -3.08
C PHE A 46 -10.59 4.65 -2.98
N GLN A 47 -9.85 4.24 -4.02
CA GLN A 47 -8.39 4.27 -4.07
C GLN A 47 -7.84 5.69 -3.84
N VAL A 48 -8.40 6.69 -4.53
CA VAL A 48 -7.87 8.07 -4.51
C VAL A 48 -8.05 8.72 -3.13
N PRO A 49 -9.24 8.70 -2.50
CA PRO A 49 -9.40 9.18 -1.13
C PRO A 49 -8.57 8.38 -0.12
N ALA A 50 -8.45 7.06 -0.30
CA ALA A 50 -7.66 6.22 0.60
C ALA A 50 -6.19 6.63 0.63
N ASN A 51 -5.58 6.79 -0.55
CA ASN A 51 -4.19 7.19 -0.66
C ASN A 51 -3.95 8.62 -0.19
N ARG A 52 -4.88 9.54 -0.50
CA ARG A 52 -4.78 10.93 -0.07
C ARG A 52 -4.92 11.07 1.45
N LEU A 53 -5.85 10.33 2.07
CA LEU A 53 -5.99 10.32 3.53
C LEU A 53 -4.84 9.56 4.20
N GLY A 54 -4.34 8.51 3.57
CA GLY A 54 -3.21 7.72 4.04
C GLY A 54 -1.89 8.47 4.03
N SER A 55 -1.66 9.34 3.03
CA SER A 55 -0.41 10.11 2.90
C SER A 55 -0.17 11.11 4.02
N TYR A 56 -1.18 11.44 4.82
CA TYR A 56 -1.00 12.27 6.02
C TYR A 56 -0.32 11.50 7.16
N GLN A 57 -0.45 10.16 7.20
CA GLN A 57 0.00 9.33 8.31
C GLN A 57 1.12 8.35 7.93
N PHE A 58 1.25 8.01 6.66
CA PHE A 58 2.21 7.03 6.15
C PHE A 58 2.99 7.61 4.97
N THR A 59 4.21 7.13 4.78
CA THR A 59 4.97 7.44 3.56
C THR A 59 4.37 6.73 2.35
N THR A 60 4.63 7.24 1.15
CA THR A 60 4.20 6.60 -0.11
C THR A 60 4.66 5.14 -0.21
N ALA A 61 5.88 4.85 0.25
CA ALA A 61 6.42 3.49 0.27
C ALA A 61 5.62 2.57 1.21
N GLN A 62 5.29 3.03 2.42
CA GLN A 62 4.47 2.26 3.37
C GLN A 62 3.06 2.02 2.83
N LEU A 63 2.43 3.03 2.21
CA LEU A 63 1.12 2.89 1.56
C LEU A 63 1.15 1.83 0.47
N LYS A 64 2.20 1.81 -0.36
CA LYS A 64 2.35 0.80 -1.40
C LYS A 64 2.49 -0.59 -0.81
N VAL A 65 3.33 -0.77 0.21
CA VAL A 65 3.50 -2.07 0.89
C VAL A 65 2.18 -2.55 1.49
N ILE A 66 1.43 -1.68 2.17
CA ILE A 66 0.11 -2.01 2.72
C ILE A 66 -0.85 -2.43 1.59
N GLN A 67 -0.84 -1.72 0.46
CA GLN A 67 -1.67 -2.03 -0.69
C GLN A 67 -1.32 -3.40 -1.29
N GLU A 68 -0.03 -3.75 -1.42
CA GLU A 68 0.41 -5.07 -1.90
C GLU A 68 -0.03 -6.21 -0.95
N VAL A 69 0.11 -6.01 0.36
CA VAL A 69 -0.37 -6.97 1.37
C VAL A 69 -1.87 -7.21 1.23
N ILE A 70 -2.65 -6.13 1.12
CA ILE A 70 -4.09 -6.20 0.94
C ILE A 70 -4.43 -6.92 -0.38
N THR A 71 -3.73 -6.59 -1.47
CA THR A 71 -3.95 -7.20 -2.79
C THR A 71 -3.80 -8.72 -2.71
N LEU A 72 -2.73 -9.18 -2.07
CA LEU A 72 -2.45 -10.61 -1.95
C LEU A 72 -3.46 -11.32 -1.05
N LEU A 73 -3.88 -10.71 0.05
CA LEU A 73 -4.90 -11.25 0.92
C LEU A 73 -6.25 -11.38 0.20
N VAL A 74 -6.69 -10.31 -0.46
CA VAL A 74 -7.94 -10.27 -1.21
C VAL A 74 -7.90 -11.26 -2.37
N PHE A 75 -6.81 -11.30 -3.14
CA PHE A 75 -6.64 -12.25 -4.24
C PHE A 75 -6.65 -13.69 -3.75
N SER A 76 -5.95 -13.99 -2.64
CA SER A 76 -5.92 -15.35 -2.06
C SER A 76 -7.33 -15.80 -1.65
N GLY A 77 -8.09 -14.93 -0.98
CA GLY A 77 -9.49 -15.20 -0.65
C GLY A 77 -10.37 -15.37 -1.89
N PHE A 78 -10.18 -14.52 -2.90
CA PHE A 78 -10.91 -14.58 -4.16
C PHE A 78 -10.65 -15.88 -4.94
N SER A 79 -9.40 -16.33 -5.04
CA SER A 79 -9.05 -17.59 -5.73
C SER A 79 -9.75 -18.80 -5.09
N VAL A 80 -9.78 -18.87 -3.76
CA VAL A 80 -10.45 -19.97 -3.03
C VAL A 80 -11.97 -19.86 -3.10
N LEU A 81 -12.55 -18.68 -2.83
CA LEU A 81 -14.00 -18.53 -2.67
C LEU A 81 -14.73 -18.36 -4.01
N TYR A 82 -14.15 -17.60 -4.95
CA TYR A 82 -14.80 -17.25 -6.21
C TYR A 82 -14.43 -18.21 -7.33
N LEU A 83 -13.13 -18.47 -7.54
CA LEU A 83 -12.63 -19.35 -8.59
C LEU A 83 -12.66 -20.84 -8.18
N LYS A 84 -12.81 -21.14 -6.89
CA LYS A 84 -12.79 -22.50 -6.33
C LYS A 84 -11.52 -23.28 -6.70
N GLU A 85 -10.40 -22.58 -6.81
CA GLU A 85 -9.12 -23.25 -7.04
C GLU A 85 -8.69 -24.02 -5.78
N GLN A 86 -8.11 -25.19 -5.97
CA GLN A 86 -7.65 -26.01 -4.85
C GLN A 86 -6.42 -25.35 -4.22
N PHE A 87 -6.52 -25.01 -2.94
CA PHE A 87 -5.41 -24.41 -2.20
C PHE A 87 -4.30 -25.44 -2.01
N LYS A 88 -3.24 -25.34 -2.81
CA LYS A 88 -2.09 -26.24 -2.74
C LYS A 88 -1.08 -25.72 -1.71
N TRP A 89 -0.33 -26.64 -1.10
CA TRP A 89 0.68 -26.33 -0.07
C TRP A 89 1.73 -25.31 -0.50
N ASN A 90 2.07 -25.29 -1.80
CA ASN A 90 2.99 -24.31 -2.38
C ASN A 90 2.44 -22.87 -2.35
N TYR A 91 1.12 -22.67 -2.38
CA TYR A 91 0.53 -21.33 -2.23
C TYR A 91 0.69 -20.80 -0.81
N LEU A 92 0.56 -21.67 0.19
CA LEU A 92 0.82 -21.30 1.59
C LEU A 92 2.30 -20.93 1.79
N ALA A 93 3.22 -21.73 1.22
CA ALA A 93 4.65 -21.44 1.29
C ALA A 93 5.01 -20.10 0.59
N ALA A 94 4.43 -19.84 -0.58
CA ALA A 94 4.59 -18.57 -1.28
C ALA A 94 4.02 -17.39 -0.47
N PHE A 95 2.87 -17.57 0.17
CA PHE A 95 2.26 -16.55 1.02
C PHE A 95 3.16 -16.19 2.21
N VAL A 96 3.75 -17.18 2.87
CA VAL A 96 4.70 -16.97 3.98
C VAL A 96 5.95 -16.20 3.52
N LEU A 97 6.48 -16.50 2.32
CA LEU A 97 7.61 -15.76 1.75
C LEU A 97 7.27 -14.29 1.50
N ILE A 98 6.05 -14.00 1.03
CA ILE A 98 5.63 -12.62 0.81
C ILE A 98 5.43 -11.87 2.14
N VAL A 99 4.87 -12.51 3.16
CA VAL A 99 4.83 -11.94 4.52
C VAL A 99 6.23 -11.62 5.03
N GLY A 100 7.21 -12.51 4.76
CA GLY A 100 8.62 -12.26 5.06
C GLY A 100 9.18 -11.03 4.34
N ALA A 101 8.89 -10.86 3.05
CA ALA A 101 9.29 -9.69 2.28
C ALA A 101 8.68 -8.39 2.85
N VAL A 102 7.42 -8.43 3.26
CA VAL A 102 6.73 -7.30 3.90
C VAL A 102 7.41 -6.92 5.21
N CYS A 103 7.72 -7.91 6.08
CA CYS A 103 8.43 -7.67 7.33
C CYS A 103 9.80 -6.99 7.12
N LEU A 104 10.57 -7.40 6.11
CA LEU A 104 11.86 -6.79 5.78
C LEU A 104 11.73 -5.31 5.40
N VAL A 105 10.72 -4.95 4.59
CA VAL A 105 10.50 -3.55 4.21
C VAL A 105 10.17 -2.68 5.42
N PHE A 106 9.48 -3.22 6.42
CA PHE A 106 9.20 -2.48 7.66
C PHE A 106 10.41 -2.39 8.60
N MET A 107 11.39 -3.30 8.50
CA MET A 107 12.63 -3.25 9.29
C MET A 107 13.57 -2.10 8.90
N ASP A 108 13.53 -1.62 7.65
CA ASP A 108 14.37 -0.50 7.17
C ASP A 108 13.84 0.90 7.51
N THR A 109 12.77 1.00 8.32
CA THR A 109 12.19 2.29 8.70
C THR A 109 12.97 2.95 9.85
N LYS A 110 14.22 3.38 9.63
CA LYS A 110 14.85 4.37 10.49
C LYS A 110 14.30 5.76 10.09
N PRO A 111 13.73 6.57 11.01
CA PRO A 111 13.26 7.90 10.65
C PRO A 111 14.40 8.71 10.03
N PRO A 112 14.13 9.57 9.03
CA PRO A 112 15.15 10.43 8.47
C PRO A 112 15.76 11.25 9.61
N HIS A 113 17.08 11.22 9.67
CA HIS A 113 17.90 11.88 10.68
C HIS A 113 17.86 13.41 10.44
N ILE A 114 16.69 14.05 10.62
CA ILE A 114 16.54 15.52 10.51
C ILE A 114 16.83 16.20 11.86
N LEU A 115 17.39 15.49 12.84
CA LEU A 115 17.69 16.03 14.17
C LEU A 115 19.19 16.15 14.50
N SER A 116 20.09 16.03 13.53
CA SER A 116 21.53 16.24 13.76
C SER A 116 22.12 17.46 13.05
N SER A 117 21.47 18.02 12.03
CA SER A 117 21.97 19.22 11.34
C SER A 117 21.52 20.53 12.00
N GLN A 118 20.33 20.58 12.61
CA GLN A 118 19.81 21.81 13.21
C GLN A 118 20.42 22.11 14.60
N THR A 119 20.86 21.10 15.33
CA THR A 119 21.46 21.27 16.67
C THR A 119 22.91 21.78 16.59
N SER A 120 23.60 21.57 15.46
CA SER A 120 24.99 22.01 15.28
C SER A 120 25.09 23.51 14.94
N GLU A 121 24.17 24.03 14.11
CA GLU A 121 24.13 25.47 13.75
C GLU A 121 23.59 26.35 14.89
N ALA A 122 22.64 25.83 15.69
CA ALA A 122 22.14 26.55 16.85
C ALA A 122 23.18 26.69 17.98
N SER A 123 24.10 25.72 18.10
CA SER A 123 25.18 25.75 19.11
C SER A 123 26.35 26.66 18.70
N SER A 124 26.70 26.73 17.40
CA SER A 124 27.77 27.61 16.92
C SER A 124 27.36 29.09 16.91
N SER A 125 26.12 29.41 16.53
CA SER A 125 25.65 30.79 16.49
C SER A 125 25.45 31.42 17.89
N GLN A 126 25.21 30.59 18.92
CA GLN A 126 25.04 31.07 20.30
C GLN A 126 26.38 31.25 21.05
N ALA A 127 27.47 30.63 20.57
CA ALA A 127 28.83 30.80 21.12
C ALA A 127 29.48 32.14 20.69
N ASP A 128 29.23 32.59 19.46
CA ASP A 128 29.77 33.86 18.93
C ASP A 128 29.14 35.12 19.56
N LEU A 129 27.94 35.02 20.16
CA LEU A 129 27.26 36.15 20.80
C LEU A 129 27.62 36.37 22.28
N LYS A 130 28.40 35.47 22.90
CA LYS A 130 28.72 35.55 24.35
C LYS A 130 30.07 36.19 24.69
N HIS A 131 30.78 36.75 23.71
CA HIS A 131 31.96 37.58 23.97
C HIS A 131 31.95 38.89 23.15
N PRO A 132 31.21 39.92 23.58
CA PRO A 132 31.64 41.30 23.35
C PRO A 132 32.85 41.55 24.25
N GLN A 133 33.87 42.17 23.65
CA GLN A 133 35.14 42.48 24.27
C GLN A 133 35.00 43.21 25.61
N SER A 134 35.70 42.72 26.63
CA SER A 134 36.06 43.51 27.80
C SER A 134 37.34 44.28 27.47
N ASP A 135 37.19 45.58 27.22
CA ASP A 135 38.28 46.56 27.34
C ASP A 135 38.68 46.73 28.83
#